data_AF-A0AB34J0M7-F1
#
_entry.id   AF-A0AB34J0M7-F1
#
_cell.length_a   1.000
_cell.length_b   1.000
_cell.length_c   1.000
_cell.angle_alpha   90.00
_cell.angle_beta   90.00
_cell.angle_gamma   90.00
#
_symmetry.space_group_name_H-M   'P 1'
#
loop_
_entity.id
_entity.type
_entity.pdbx_description
1 polymer ?
#
loop_
_entity_poly.entity_id
_entity_poly.type
_entity_poly.pdbx_seq_one_letter_code
_entity_poly.pdbx_strand_id
1 'polypeptide(L)'
;MHEGSSDTAIRRGKDGSVATLAAIGPRWMPVWVMNPCRISYTEARRRGVAVSYATLEKHLIAGEERMSIYWATSGEVLFEVRSLSRGSGFLGRILFPFIFPSQRRFFEEQARCMREIVAAAQRT
;
A
#
# COMPACT_ATOMS: atom_id res chain seq x y z
N MET A 1 -1.47 -9.84 -10.64
CA MET A 1 -0.19 -9.60 -9.94
C MET A 1 0.65 -8.73 -10.87
N HIS A 2 0.99 -7.49 -10.49
CA HIS A 2 1.83 -6.63 -11.34
C HIS A 2 3.19 -7.29 -11.52
N GLU A 3 3.67 -7.43 -12.75
CA GLU A 3 5.01 -7.98 -13.04
C GLU A 3 6.14 -7.20 -12.34
N GLY A 4 5.89 -5.94 -11.97
CA GLY A 4 6.82 -5.09 -11.21
C GLY A 4 6.79 -5.25 -9.68
N SER A 5 5.88 -6.07 -9.12
CA SER A 5 5.72 -6.27 -7.66
C SER A 5 6.21 -7.65 -7.19
N SER A 6 6.82 -8.42 -8.09
CA SER A 6 7.23 -9.80 -7.84
C SER A 6 8.38 -9.93 -6.84
N ASP A 7 9.22 -8.90 -6.76
CA ASP A 7 10.42 -8.89 -5.95
C ASP A 7 10.22 -7.97 -4.74
N THR A 8 9.52 -8.50 -3.74
CA THR A 8 9.30 -7.84 -2.45
C THR A 8 9.85 -8.68 -1.31
N ALA A 9 10.46 -8.00 -0.33
CA ALA A 9 10.87 -8.64 0.92
C ALA A 9 10.21 -7.91 2.09
N ILE A 10 9.75 -8.67 3.09
CA ILE A 10 9.12 -8.12 4.29
C ILE A 10 9.91 -8.60 5.49
N ARG A 11 10.36 -7.66 6.32
CA ARG A 11 10.95 -7.95 7.63
C ARG A 11 10.08 -7.38 8.72
N ARG A 12 9.70 -8.21 9.69
CA ARG A 12 8.93 -7.80 10.88
C ARG A 12 9.86 -7.72 12.09
N GLY A 13 9.85 -6.58 12.78
CA GLY A 13 10.48 -6.38 14.08
C GLY A 13 9.59 -6.89 15.21
N LYS A 14 10.19 -7.14 16.38
CA LYS A 14 9.46 -7.60 17.58
C LYS A 14 8.57 -6.51 18.19
N ASP A 15 8.80 -5.25 17.82
CA ASP A 15 8.11 -4.04 18.27
C ASP A 15 6.91 -3.65 17.38
N GLY A 16 6.53 -4.51 16.42
CA GLY A 16 5.47 -4.22 15.44
C GLY A 16 5.92 -3.33 14.27
N SER A 17 7.20 -2.98 14.19
CA SER A 17 7.77 -2.32 13.02
C SER A 17 7.89 -3.31 11.84
N VAL A 18 7.60 -2.86 10.64
CA VAL A 18 7.63 -3.65 9.40
C VAL A 18 8.49 -2.89 8.39
N ALA A 19 9.55 -3.51 7.87
CA ALA A 19 10.27 -2.97 6.73
C ALA A 19 9.86 -3.74 5.48
N THR A 20 9.35 -3.04 4.48
CA THR A 20 9.15 -3.61 3.15
C THR A 20 10.27 -3.13 2.23
N LEU A 21 10.79 -4.03 1.42
CA LEU A 21 11.70 -3.73 0.33
C LEU A 21 10.94 -3.99 -0.97
N ALA A 22 10.86 -2.98 -1.84
CA ALA A 22 10.19 -3.08 -3.13
C ALA A 22 11.10 -2.56 -4.24
N ALA A 23 11.17 -3.30 -5.33
CA ALA A 23 11.80 -2.84 -6.56
C ALA A 23 10.85 -1.90 -7.31
N ILE A 24 11.35 -0.74 -7.75
CA ILE A 24 10.66 0.17 -8.66
C ILE A 24 11.49 0.36 -9.92
N GLY A 25 10.84 0.65 -11.05
CA GLY A 25 11.50 0.82 -12.34
C GLY A 25 11.54 -0.47 -13.17
N PRO A 26 12.25 -0.47 -14.31
CA PRO A 26 12.29 -1.61 -15.22
C PRO A 26 13.07 -2.78 -14.61
N ARG A 27 12.67 -4.02 -14.95
CA ARG A 27 13.25 -5.26 -14.41
C ARG A 27 14.77 -5.39 -14.60
N TRP A 28 15.33 -4.76 -15.63
CA TRP A 28 16.78 -4.76 -15.93
C TRP A 28 17.58 -3.71 -15.14
N MET A 29 16.91 -2.77 -14.46
CA MET A 29 17.54 -1.78 -13.58
C MET A 29 16.56 -1.40 -12.44
N PRO A 30 16.31 -2.32 -11.50
CA PRO A 30 15.42 -2.06 -10.39
C PRO A 30 16.09 -1.11 -9.40
N VAL A 31 15.37 -0.04 -9.03
CA VAL A 31 15.72 0.78 -7.87
C VAL A 31 15.01 0.19 -6.67
N TRP A 32 15.76 -0.25 -5.67
CA TRP A 32 15.20 -0.82 -4.46
C TRP A 32 14.87 0.27 -3.45
N VAL A 33 13.62 0.29 -3.01
CA VAL A 33 13.12 1.24 -2.00
C VAL A 33 12.78 0.46 -0.74
N MET A 34 13.37 0.88 0.38
CA MET A 34 13.03 0.38 1.70
C MET A 34 11.99 1.31 2.33
N ASN A 35 10.81 0.78 2.64
CA ASN A 35 9.75 1.50 3.33
C ASN A 35 9.67 0.97 4.78
N PRO A 36 10.30 1.64 5.76
CA PRO A 36 10.07 1.34 7.16
C PRO A 36 8.68 1.85 7.53
N CYS A 37 7.79 0.94 7.89
CA CYS A 37 6.42 1.20 8.29
C CYS A 37 6.16 0.63 9.68
N ARG A 38 5.09 1.07 10.32
CA ARG A 38 4.54 0.46 11.52
C ARG A 38 3.05 0.35 11.37
N ILE A 39 2.48 -0.75 11.83
CA ILE A 39 1.04 -0.89 11.93
C ILE A 39 0.55 0.08 13.01
N SER A 40 -0.22 1.10 12.62
CA SER A 40 -0.77 2.12 13.54
C SER A 40 -2.12 1.71 14.09
N TYR A 41 -2.90 0.95 13.29
CA TYR A 41 -4.26 0.59 13.63
C TYR A 41 -4.66 -0.73 12.96
N THR A 42 -5.41 -1.55 13.68
CA THR A 42 -6.05 -2.75 13.14
C THR A 42 -7.47 -2.82 13.63
N GLU A 43 -8.37 -3.24 12.75
CA GLU A 43 -9.78 -3.37 13.04
C GLU A 43 -10.27 -4.73 12.55
N ALA A 44 -10.99 -5.45 13.41
CA ALA A 44 -11.70 -6.65 13.05
C ALA A 44 -13.15 -6.53 13.54
N ARG A 45 -14.09 -6.54 12.60
CA ARG A 45 -15.53 -6.55 12.84
C ARG A 45 -16.13 -7.82 12.25
N ARG A 46 -17.34 -8.17 12.68
CA ARG A 46 -18.10 -9.31 12.13
C ARG A 46 -18.23 -9.27 10.60
N ARG A 47 -18.27 -8.08 10.01
CA ARG A 47 -18.48 -7.83 8.57
C ARG A 47 -17.36 -7.01 7.94
N GLY A 48 -16.14 -7.11 8.44
CA GLY A 48 -15.01 -6.50 7.77
C GLY A 48 -13.75 -6.36 8.61
N VAL A 49 -12.68 -6.00 7.95
CA VAL A 49 -11.36 -5.82 8.53
C VAL A 49 -10.71 -4.56 7.98
N ALA A 50 -9.87 -3.92 8.77
CA ALA A 50 -9.05 -2.82 8.32
C ALA A 50 -7.66 -2.90 8.95
N VAL A 51 -6.67 -2.41 8.20
CA VAL A 51 -5.32 -2.22 8.69
C VAL A 51 -4.83 -0.86 8.22
N SER A 52 -4.27 -0.09 9.15
CA SER A 52 -3.52 1.12 8.84
C SER A 52 -2.05 0.92 9.17
N TYR A 53 -1.20 1.46 8.31
CA TYR A 53 0.23 1.57 8.57
C TYR A 53 0.72 2.98 8.29
N ALA A 54 1.67 3.43 9.10
CA ALA A 54 2.34 4.70 8.94
C ALA A 54 3.81 4.46 8.59
N THR A 55 4.33 5.25 7.66
CA THR A 55 5.77 5.28 7.36
C THR A 55 6.52 5.89 8.55
N LEU A 56 7.60 5.25 8.98
CA LEU A 56 8.47 5.73 10.06
C LEU A 56 9.41 6.84 9.57
N GLU A 57 10.01 7.57 10.51
CA GLU A 57 11.00 8.60 10.23
C GLU A 57 12.18 8.06 9.40
N LYS A 58 12.84 8.93 8.62
CA LYS A 58 13.90 8.64 7.64
C LYS A 58 13.44 8.12 6.28
N HIS A 59 12.13 7.99 6.04
CA HIS A 59 11.59 7.74 4.71
C HIS A 59 11.42 9.05 3.92
N LEU A 60 11.59 9.03 2.59
CA LEU A 60 11.43 10.19 1.69
C LEU A 60 9.98 10.71 1.66
N ILE A 61 9.03 9.82 1.91
CA ILE A 61 7.60 10.10 1.98
C ILE A 61 7.14 9.78 3.38
N ALA A 62 6.48 10.73 4.03
CA ALA A 62 5.81 10.52 5.30
C ALA A 62 4.31 10.40 5.05
N GLY A 63 3.67 9.33 5.50
CA GLY A 63 2.25 9.13 5.31
C GLY A 63 1.67 7.99 6.12
N GLU A 64 0.34 7.96 6.17
CA GLU A 64 -0.45 6.86 6.69
C GLU A 64 -1.36 6.33 5.59
N GLU A 65 -1.39 5.02 5.46
CA GLU A 65 -2.28 4.33 4.54
C GLU A 65 -3.15 3.34 5.30
N ARG A 66 -4.45 3.37 5.02
CA ARG A 66 -5.46 2.45 5.54
C ARG A 66 -6.04 1.65 4.38
N MET A 67 -5.94 0.33 4.49
CA MET A 67 -6.66 -0.60 3.63
C MET A 67 -7.81 -1.22 4.43
N SER A 68 -8.98 -1.32 3.82
CA SER A 68 -10.13 -1.91 4.48
C SER A 68 -11.06 -2.65 3.53
N ILE A 69 -11.67 -3.71 4.06
CA ILE A 69 -12.62 -4.57 3.39
C ILE A 69 -13.85 -4.70 4.29
N TYR A 70 -15.01 -4.27 3.81
CA TYR A 70 -16.27 -4.40 4.55
C TYR A 70 -17.37 -5.00 3.68
N TRP A 71 -18.30 -5.70 4.32
CA TRP A 71 -19.57 -6.10 3.72
C TRP A 71 -20.61 -5.02 3.97
N ALA A 72 -21.12 -4.42 2.91
CA ALA A 72 -22.28 -3.55 2.94
C ALA A 72 -23.54 -4.33 3.33
N THR A 73 -24.56 -3.62 3.81
CA THR A 73 -25.86 -4.21 4.13
C THR A 73 -26.58 -4.76 2.89
N SER A 74 -26.29 -4.21 1.71
CA SER A 74 -26.73 -4.68 0.39
C SER A 74 -26.15 -6.05 -0.01
N GLY A 75 -25.11 -6.52 0.68
CA GLY A 75 -24.35 -7.70 0.27
C GLY A 75 -23.18 -7.39 -0.67
N GLU A 76 -22.87 -6.11 -0.91
CA GLU A 76 -21.69 -5.72 -1.67
C GLU A 76 -20.43 -5.76 -0.80
N VAL A 77 -19.27 -6.04 -1.41
CA VAL A 77 -17.97 -5.93 -0.74
C VAL A 77 -17.34 -4.58 -1.09
N LEU A 78 -17.12 -3.76 -0.07
CA LEU A 78 -16.45 -2.47 -0.18
C LEU A 78 -14.96 -2.67 0.10
N PHE A 79 -14.13 -2.46 -0.91
CA PHE A 79 -12.69 -2.36 -0.78
C PHE A 79 -12.28 -0.89 -0.86
N GLU A 80 -11.65 -0.39 0.19
CA GLU A 80 -11.23 1.00 0.30
C GLU A 80 -9.76 1.09 0.69
N VAL A 81 -9.01 1.90 -0.06
CA VAL A 81 -7.64 2.31 0.26
C VAL A 81 -7.64 3.82 0.46
N ARG A 82 -7.31 4.28 1.66
CA ARG A 82 -7.14 5.70 1.98
C ARG A 82 -5.67 5.97 2.28
N SER A 83 -5.07 6.92 1.58
CA SER A 83 -3.67 7.30 1.81
C SER A 83 -3.56 8.80 2.06
N LEU A 84 -2.88 9.16 3.14
CA LEU A 84 -2.46 10.52 3.45
C LEU A 84 -0.94 10.56 3.34
N SER A 85 -0.41 11.24 2.34
CA SER A 85 1.03 11.24 2.05
C SER A 85 1.55 12.66 1.87
N ARG A 86 2.77 12.92 2.34
CA ARG A 86 3.53 14.15 2.12
C ARG A 86 5.02 13.87 1.94
N GLY A 87 5.73 14.77 1.28
CA GLY A 87 7.19 14.73 1.23
C GLY A 87 7.81 14.94 2.62
N SER A 88 8.76 14.08 3.00
CA SER A 88 9.50 14.16 4.26
C SER A 88 10.83 14.89 4.09
N GLY A 89 11.14 15.83 4.98
CA GLY A 89 12.33 16.67 4.86
C GLY A 89 12.35 17.58 3.61
N PHE A 90 13.49 18.20 3.33
CA PHE A 90 13.63 19.11 2.19
C PHE A 90 13.59 18.37 0.86
N LEU A 91 14.42 17.31 0.72
CA LEU A 91 14.47 16.49 -0.49
C LEU A 91 13.12 15.82 -0.79
N GLY A 92 12.45 15.26 0.22
CA GLY A 92 11.16 14.63 0.01
C GLY A 92 10.10 15.61 -0.47
N ARG A 93 10.08 16.87 0.00
CA ARG A 93 9.13 17.89 -0.50
C ARG A 93 9.37 18.25 -1.96
N ILE A 94 10.63 18.29 -2.41
CA ILE A 94 10.99 18.57 -3.80
C ILE A 94 10.65 17.38 -4.72
N LEU A 95 10.92 16.16 -4.25
CA LEU A 95 10.71 14.95 -5.04
C LEU A 95 9.25 14.47 -5.04
N PHE A 96 8.47 14.81 -4.01
CA PHE A 96 7.09 14.33 -3.85
C PHE A 96 6.17 14.61 -5.04
N PRO A 97 6.17 15.81 -5.67
CA PRO A 97 5.37 16.07 -6.86
C PRO A 97 5.65 15.11 -8.03
N PHE A 98 6.89 14.60 -8.14
CA PHE A 98 7.28 13.65 -9.18
C PHE A 98 6.91 12.21 -8.82
N ILE A 99 6.86 11.87 -7.53
CA ILE A 99 6.53 10.53 -7.04
C ILE A 99 5.00 10.33 -6.90
N PHE A 100 4.25 11.39 -6.62
CA PHE A 100 2.81 11.33 -6.39
C PHE A 100 1.99 10.69 -7.53
N PRO A 101 2.26 10.96 -8.83
CA PRO A 101 1.56 10.27 -9.93
C PRO A 101 1.75 8.75 -9.90
N SER A 102 2.94 8.28 -9.53
CA SER A 102 3.24 6.86 -9.42
C SER A 102 2.48 6.20 -8.26
N GLN A 103 2.36 6.88 -7.11
CA GLN A 103 1.52 6.42 -6.00
C GLN A 103 0.05 6.32 -6.41
N ARG A 104 -0.48 7.34 -7.11
CA ARG A 104 -1.86 7.31 -7.59
C ARG A 104 -2.11 6.14 -8.55
N ARG A 105 -1.21 5.94 -9.52
CA ARG A 105 -1.28 4.80 -10.43
C ARG A 105 -1.27 3.47 -9.67
N PHE A 106 -0.42 3.34 -8.66
CA PHE A 106 -0.35 2.15 -7.82
C PHE A 106 -1.68 1.86 -7.11
N PHE A 107 -2.36 2.88 -6.57
CA PHE A 107 -3.69 2.68 -5.97
C PHE A 107 -4.76 2.28 -6.98
N GLU A 108 -4.78 2.90 -8.16
CA GLU A 108 -5.70 2.55 -9.25
C GLU A 108 -5.47 1.09 -9.73
N GLU A 109 -4.22 0.66 -9.74
CA GLU A 109 -3.78 -0.69 -10.07
C GLU A 109 -4.22 -1.72 -9.01
N GLN A 110 -4.07 -1.42 -7.71
CA GLN A 110 -4.59 -2.26 -6.63
C GLN A 110 -6.11 -2.47 -6.74
N ALA A 111 -6.87 -1.39 -6.97
CA ALA A 111 -8.31 -1.47 -7.13
C ALA A 111 -8.71 -2.28 -8.37
N ARG A 112 -7.98 -2.13 -9.48
CA ARG A 112 -8.19 -2.94 -10.69
C ARG A 112 -7.96 -4.41 -10.43
N CYS A 113 -6.84 -4.77 -9.80
CA CYS A 113 -6.50 -6.15 -9.49
C CYS A 113 -7.56 -6.80 -8.58
N MET A 114 -8.07 -6.09 -7.58
CA MET A 114 -9.16 -6.60 -6.74
C MET A 114 -10.44 -6.87 -7.54
N ARG A 115 -10.83 -5.97 -8.46
CA ARG A 115 -11.99 -6.20 -9.33
C ARG A 115 -11.80 -7.43 -10.22
N GLU A 116 -10.62 -7.60 -10.80
CA GLU A 116 -10.30 -8.75 -11.66
C GLU A 116 -10.37 -10.07 -10.89
N ILE A 117 -9.80 -10.11 -9.68
CA ILE A 117 -9.81 -11.30 -8.81
C ILE A 117 -11.25 -11.65 -8.39
N VAL A 118 -12.04 -10.66 -7.98
CA VAL A 118 -13.45 -10.88 -7.61
C VAL A 118 -14.26 -11.39 -8.80
N ALA A 119 -14.09 -10.79 -9.98
CA ALA A 119 -14.78 -11.22 -11.20
C ALA A 119 -14.38 -12.65 -11.60
N ALA A 120 -13.13 -13.06 -11.37
CA ALA A 120 -12.70 -14.44 -11.60
C ALA A 120 -13.33 -15.41 -10.58
N ALA A 121 -13.37 -15.04 -9.30
CA ALA A 121 -13.98 -15.87 -8.25
C ALA A 121 -15.49 -16.07 -8.45
N GLN A 122 -16.20 -15.07 -8.97
CA GLN A 122 -17.64 -15.18 -9.28
C GLN A 122 -17.96 -16.09 -10.48
N ARG A 123 -16.97 -16.39 -11.33
CA ARG A 123 -17.12 -17.29 -12.48
C ARG A 123 -16.87 -18.77 -12.13
N THR A 124 -16.42 -19.05 -10.91
CA THR A 124 -16.13 -20.41 -10.40
C THR A 124 -17.26 -20.86 -9.50
#